data_AF-A0A1Q7RSL3-F1
#
_entry.id   AF-A0A1Q7RSL3-F1
#
_cell.length_a   1.000
_cell.length_b   1.000
_cell.length_c   1.000
_cell.angle_alpha   90.00
_cell.angle_beta   90.00
_cell.angle_gamma   90.00
#
_symmetry.space_group_name_H-M   'P 1'
#
loop_
_entity.id
_entity.type
_entity.pdbx_description
1 polymer ?
#
loop_
_entity_poly.entity_id
_entity_poly.type
_entity_poly.pdbx_seq_one_letter_code
_entity_poly.pdbx_strand_id
1 'polypeptide(L)' 'MRTTLNIDDKLIAEASRLTGVTEKTSLVRMGLEALVRREAAKRLAAMGGADTRASAAPRKRRWNRTDRRG' A
#
# COMPACT_ATOMS: atom_id res chain seq x y z
N MET A 1 -9.39 14.01 17.15
CA MET A 1 -9.69 13.47 18.50
C MET A 1 -8.38 13.22 19.22
N ARG A 2 -8.27 13.53 20.52
CA ARG A 2 -7.12 13.15 21.34
C ARG A 2 -7.49 11.95 22.19
N THR A 3 -6.69 10.89 22.13
CA THR A 3 -6.97 9.62 22.79
C THR A 3 -5.67 9.05 23.34
N THR A 4 -5.73 8.38 24.48
CA THR A 4 -4.58 7.69 25.09
C THR A 4 -4.68 6.20 24.74
N LEU A 5 -3.62 5.64 24.17
CA LEU A 5 -3.55 4.25 23.72
C LEU A 5 -2.27 3.62 24.26
N ASN A 6 -2.36 2.37 24.74
CA ASN A 6 -1.18 1.59 25.09
C ASN A 6 -0.74 0.78 23.86
N ILE A 7 0.48 1.01 23.38
CA ILE A 7 1.05 0.36 22.19
C ILE A 7 2.45 -0.10 22.57
N ASP A 8 2.82 -1.31 22.13
CA ASP A 8 4.17 -1.83 22.32
C ASP A 8 5.22 -0.91 21.68
N ASP A 9 6.16 -0.42 22.49
CA ASP A 9 7.25 0.45 22.04
C ASP A 9 8.15 -0.22 21.02
N LYS A 10 8.32 -1.55 21.07
CA LYS A 10 9.09 -2.30 20.06
C LYS A 10 8.44 -2.22 18.69
N LEU A 11 7.09 -2.28 18.65
CA LEU A 11 6.34 -2.17 17.40
C LEU A 11 6.48 -0.77 16.79
N ILE A 12 6.37 0.27 17.62
CA ILE A 12 6.57 1.67 17.17
C ILE A 12 8.00 1.90 16.70
N ALA A 13 9.00 1.38 17.41
CA ALA A 13 10.41 1.49 17.03
C ALA A 13 10.67 0.82 15.67
N GLU A 14 10.14 -0.38 15.46
CA GLU A 14 10.31 -1.10 14.20
C GLU A 14 9.56 -0.41 13.05
N ALA A 15 8.34 0.06 13.28
CA ALA A 15 7.58 0.82 12.29
C ALA A 15 8.31 2.12 11.91
N SER A 16 8.88 2.84 12.88
CA SER A 16 9.70 4.03 12.66
C SER A 16 10.94 3.70 11.83
N ARG A 17 11.67 2.63 12.18
CA ARG A 17 12.86 2.16 11.47
C ARG A 17 12.57 1.79 10.00
N LEU A 18 11.45 1.12 9.75
CA LEU A 18 11.07 0.66 8.40
C LEU A 18 10.48 1.77 7.52
N THR A 19 9.74 2.71 8.11
CA THR A 19 9.04 3.77 7.36
C THR A 19 9.82 5.09 7.30
N GLY A 20 10.80 5.28 8.20
CA GLY A 20 11.51 6.54 8.40
C GLY A 20 10.69 7.61 9.13
N VAL A 21 9.47 7.30 9.58
CA VAL A 21 8.58 8.26 10.24
C VAL A 21 8.81 8.24 11.75
N THR A 22 9.23 9.37 12.30
CA THR A 22 9.56 9.52 13.72
C THR A 22 8.35 9.85 14.60
N GLU A 23 7.31 10.44 14.01
CA GLU A 23 6.12 10.87 14.73
C GLU A 23 5.17 9.69 14.99
N LYS A 24 4.97 9.34 16.28
CA LYS A 24 4.17 8.17 16.71
C LYS A 24 2.72 8.22 16.20
N THR A 25 2.08 9.38 16.23
CA THR A 25 0.72 9.61 15.72
C THR A 25 0.62 9.34 14.21
N SER A 26 1.63 9.77 13.45
CA SER A 26 1.71 9.51 12.01
C SER A 26 1.87 8.02 11.72
N LEU A 27 2.68 7.29 12.49
CA LEU A 27 2.80 5.83 12.38
C LEU A 27 1.46 5.12 12.62
N VAL A 28 0.73 5.51 13.67
CA VAL A 28 -0.59 4.92 13.98
C VAL A 28 -1.60 5.22 12.87
N ARG A 29 -1.64 6.45 12.38
CA ARG A 29 -2.52 6.85 11.25
C ARG A 29 -2.22 6.03 10.00
N MET A 30 -0.94 5.91 9.64
CA MET A 30 -0.52 5.10 8.48
C MET A 30 -0.90 3.62 8.65
N GLY A 31 -0.76 3.07 9.85
CA GLY A 31 -1.17 1.70 10.17
C GLY A 31 -2.66 1.47 9.94
N LEU A 32 -3.50 2.39 10.43
CA LEU A 32 -4.96 2.33 10.22
C LEU A 32 -5.32 2.44 8.73
N GLU A 33 -4.72 3.39 8.01
CA GLU A 33 -4.93 3.55 6.57
C GLU A 33 -4.48 2.32 5.77
N ALA A 34 -3.39 1.68 6.19
CA ALA A 34 -2.92 0.45 5.57
C ALA A 34 -3.90 -0.71 5.78
N LEU A 35 -4.50 -0.83 6.96
CA LEU A 35 -5.54 -1.83 7.24
C LEU A 35 -6.79 -1.59 6.39
N VAL A 36 -7.26 -0.34 6.30
CA VAL A 36 -8.39 0.02 5.43
C VAL A 36 -8.11 -0.34 3.98
N ARG A 37 -6.93 0.04 3.47
CA ARG A 37 -6.52 -0.29 2.09
C ARG A 37 -6.47 -1.79 1.85
N ARG A 38 -5.94 -2.57 2.80
CA ARG A 38 -5.87 -4.03 2.70
C ARG A 38 -7.25 -4.68 2.61
N GLU A 39 -8.18 -4.28 3.47
CA GLU A 39 -9.54 -4.84 3.46
C GLU A 39 -10.36 -4.37 2.25
N ALA A 40 -10.17 -3.12 1.82
CA ALA A 40 -10.76 -2.61 0.58
C ALA A 40 -10.27 -3.42 -0.63
N ALA A 41 -8.96 -3.69 -0.72
CA ALA A 41 -8.39 -4.50 -1.79
C ALA A 41 -8.95 -5.93 -1.80
N LYS A 42 -9.13 -6.57 -0.64
CA LYS A 42 -9.78 -7.89 -0.54
C LYS A 42 -11.23 -7.86 -1.04
N ARG A 43 -12.01 -6.85 -0.63
CA ARG A 43 -13.40 -6.68 -1.10
C ARG A 43 -13.47 -6.46 -2.61
N LEU A 44 -12.59 -5.62 -3.16
CA LEU A 44 -12.48 -5.40 -4.61
C LEU A 44 -12.12 -6.69 -5.35
N ALA A 45 -11.14 -7.45 -4.86
CA ALA A 45 -10.76 -8.74 -5.45
C ALA A 45 -11.90 -9.76 -5.41
N ALA A 46 -12.66 -9.82 -4.32
CA ALA A 46 -13.82 -10.71 -4.19
C ALA A 46 -14.95 -10.36 -5.18
N MET A 47 -15.07 -9.10 -5.59
CA MET A 47 -16.02 -8.70 -6.64
C MET A 47 -15.60 -9.13 -8.05
N GLY A 48 -14.42 -9.72 -8.24
CA GLY A 48 -14.04 -10.41 -9.47
C GLY A 48 -13.99 -9.54 -10.73
N GLY A 49 -13.90 -8.21 -10.59
CA GLY A 49 -13.98 -7.30 -11.74
C GLY A 49 -15.41 -7.11 -12.26
N ALA A 50 -16.40 -7.03 -11.36
CA ALA A 50 -17.81 -6.77 -11.70
C ALA A 50 -18.05 -5.47 -12.50
N ASP A 51 -17.08 -4.56 -12.57
CA ASP A 51 -17.17 -3.38 -13.44
C ASP A 51 -16.94 -3.77 -14.91
N THR A 52 -18.04 -3.90 -15.65
CA THR A 52 -18.04 -4.26 -17.08
C THR A 52 -17.38 -3.21 -17.98
N ARG A 53 -17.17 -1.99 -17.47
CA ARG A 53 -16.50 -0.90 -18.20
C ARG A 53 -15.03 -0.73 -17.80
N ALA A 54 -14.54 -1.49 -16.82
CA ALA A 54 -13.15 -1.44 -16.43
C ALA A 54 -12.24 -1.86 -17.60
N SER A 55 -11.25 -1.02 -17.93
CA SER A 55 -10.23 -1.32 -18.93
C SER A 55 -8.87 -1.49 -18.27
N ALA A 56 -8.09 -2.47 -18.72
CA ALA A 56 -6.74 -2.69 -18.21
C ALA A 56 -5.84 -1.52 -18.61
N ALA A 57 -4.96 -1.08 -17.70
CA ALA A 57 -3.94 -0.09 -18.02
C ALA A 57 -3.04 -0.59 -19.18
N PRO A 58 -2.52 0.31 -20.05
CA PRO A 58 -1.65 -0.09 -21.15
C PRO A 58 -0.43 -0.89 -20.66
N ARG A 59 -0.19 -2.07 -21.25
CA ARG A 59 0.99 -2.87 -20.90
C ARG A 59 2.24 -2.22 -21.46
N LYS A 60 3.11 -1.68 -20.60
CA LYS A 60 4.47 -1.28 -21.01
C LYS A 60 5.37 -2.52 -21.12
N ARG A 61 5.47 -3.10 -22.31
CA ARG A 61 6.56 -4.04 -22.64
C ARG A 61 7.87 -3.24 -22.67
N ARG A 62 8.81 -3.56 -21.78
CA ARG A 62 10.16 -2.97 -21.79
C ARG A 62 10.78 -3.27 -23.16
N TRP A 63 11.18 -2.23 -23.88
CA TRP A 63 11.84 -2.33 -25.18
C TRP A 63 13.11 -3.17 -25.03
N ASN A 64 13.17 -4.33 -25.69
CA ASN A 64 14.36 -5.17 -25.65
C ASN A 64 15.38 -4.57 -26.64
N ARG A 65 16.55 -4.21 -26.13
CA ARG A 65 17.61 -3.46 -26.84
C ARG A 65 18.27 -4.26 -27.98
N THR A 66 17.85 -5.48 -28.25
CA THR A 66 18.52 -6.42 -29.17
C THR A 66 18.17 -6.25 -30.65
N ASP A 67 17.31 -5.31 -31.03
CA ASP A 67 16.83 -5.16 -32.42
C ASP A 67 17.55 -4.04 -33.23
N ARG A 68 18.82 -3.73 -32.92
CA ARG A 68 19.65 -2.78 -33.69
C ARG A 68 21.03 -3.31 -34.05
N ARG A 69 21.08 -4.49 -34.66
CA ARG A 69 22.23 -4.87 -35.51
C ARG A 69 21.70 -5.45 -36.81
N GLY A 70 21.67 -4.59 -37.82
CA GLY A 70 21.39 -4.82 -39.23
C GLY A 70 21.77 -3.55 -39.95
#